data_AF-A0A844ZYR3-F1
#
_entry.id   AF-A0A844ZYR3-F1
#
_cell.length_a   1.000
_cell.length_b   1.000
_cell.length_c   1.000
_cell.angle_alpha   90.00
_cell.angle_beta   90.00
_cell.angle_gamma   90.00
#
_symmetry.space_group_name_H-M   'P 1'
#
loop_
_entity.id
_entity.type
_entity.pdbx_description
1 polymer ?
#
loop_
_entity_poly.entity_id
_entity_poly.type
_entity_poly.pdbx_seq_one_letter_code
_entity_poly.pdbx_strand_id
1 'polypeptide(L)' 'MAFFKAIPFGAFLTVLVALFMGSGGATGGMLQIFAVDVLLPEYGIDFGFYWSWMLFLAGTFLAFVFVLMIGD' A
#
# COMPACT_ATOMS: atom_id res chain seq x y z
N MET A 1 -15.01 2.02 14.38
CA MET A 1 -15.17 1.77 12.92
C MET A 1 -14.21 2.58 12.04
N ALA A 2 -13.77 3.79 12.46
CA ALA A 2 -12.87 4.64 11.67
C ALA A 2 -11.56 3.95 11.23
N PHE A 3 -10.93 3.17 12.11
CA PHE A 3 -9.69 2.44 11.78
C PHE A 3 -9.86 1.46 10.61
N PHE A 4 -10.94 0.67 10.59
CA PHE A 4 -11.22 -0.25 9.48
C PHE A 4 -11.48 0.48 8.17
N LYS A 5 -12.07 1.68 8.21
CA LYS A 5 -12.25 2.53 7.02
C LYS A 5 -10.92 3.06 6.48
N ALA A 6 -9.92 3.26 7.34
CA ALA A 6 -8.60 3.77 6.95
C ALA A 6 -7.72 2.73 6.25
N ILE A 7 -7.95 1.43 6.49
CA ILE A 7 -7.19 0.32 5.89
C ILE A 7 -7.16 0.39 4.35
N PRO A 8 -8.31 0.46 3.63
CA PRO A 8 -8.29 0.50 2.16
C PRO A 8 -7.58 1.75 1.62
N PHE A 9 -7.72 2.91 2.28
CA PHE A 9 -7.01 4.12 1.87
C PHE A 9 -5.50 4.01 2.08
N GLY A 10 -5.06 3.41 3.19
CA GLY A 10 -3.64 3.14 3.45
C GLY A 10 -3.04 2.15 2.44
N ALA A 11 -3.77 1.08 2.11
CA ALA A 11 -3.36 0.13 1.08
C ALA A 11 -3.24 0.80 -0.30
N PHE A 12 -4.23 1.61 -0.68
CA PHE A 12 -4.22 2.34 -1.95
C PHE A 12 -3.03 3.31 -2.05
N LEU A 13 -2.79 4.12 -1.02
CA LEU A 13 -1.64 5.01 -0.96
C LEU A 13 -0.32 4.25 -1.02
N THR A 14 -0.24 3.10 -0.36
CA THR A 14 0.96 2.25 -0.39
C THR A 14 1.28 1.79 -1.79
N VAL A 15 0.29 1.25 -2.51
CA VAL A 15 0.49 0.78 -3.89
C VAL A 15 0.91 1.94 -4.78
N LEU A 16 0.25 3.10 -4.68
CA LEU A 16 0.62 4.28 -5.48
C LEU A 16 2.06 4.70 -5.24
N VAL A 17 2.45 4.93 -3.99
CA VAL A 17 3.79 5.44 -3.66
C VAL A 17 4.86 4.38 -3.94
N ALA A 18 4.61 3.11 -3.59
CA ALA A 18 5.52 2.01 -3.86
C ALA A 18 5.71 1.78 -5.37
N LEU A 19 4.68 1.98 -6.19
CA LEU A 19 4.76 1.82 -7.64
C LEU A 19 5.69 2.86 -8.26
N PHE A 20 5.57 4.14 -7.88
CA PHE A 20 6.47 5.18 -8.37
C PHE A 20 7.92 4.99 -7.87
N MET A 21 8.11 4.61 -6.61
CA MET A 21 9.46 4.38 -6.08
C MET A 21 10.11 3.11 -6.65
N GLY A 22 9.37 2.00 -6.69
CA GLY A 22 9.84 0.71 -7.19
C GLY A 22 10.17 0.76 -8.68
N SER A 23 9.36 1.44 -9.50
CA SER A 23 9.65 1.64 -10.93
C SER A 23 10.91 2.48 -11.19
N GLY A 24 11.28 3.37 -10.26
CA GLY A 24 12.55 4.10 -10.27
C GLY A 24 13.76 3.31 -9.79
N GLY A 25 13.60 2.01 -9.46
CA GLY A 25 14.67 1.15 -8.97
C GLY A 25 14.96 1.28 -7.47
N ALA A 26 14.15 2.05 -6.72
CA ALA A 26 14.27 2.13 -5.27
C ALA A 26 13.64 0.88 -4.62
N THR A 27 14.42 -0.19 -4.53
CA THR A 27 14.05 -1.44 -3.85
C THR A 27 14.88 -1.62 -2.57
N GLY A 28 14.26 -2.11 -1.51
CA GLY A 28 14.92 -2.25 -0.19
C GLY A 28 15.06 -0.95 0.62
N GLY A 29 16.09 -0.87 1.47
CA GLY A 29 16.38 0.30 2.32
C GLY A 29 15.38 0.52 3.47
N MET A 30 15.27 1.75 3.99
CA MET A 30 14.36 2.07 5.11
C MET A 30 12.91 1.74 4.79
N LEU A 31 12.44 2.00 3.56
CA LEU A 31 11.05 1.77 3.18
C LEU A 31 10.73 0.33 2.81
N GLN A 32 11.73 -0.55 2.66
CA GLN A 32 11.55 -1.98 2.35
C GLN A 32 10.53 -2.23 1.23
N ILE A 33 10.75 -1.61 0.07
CA ILE A 33 9.90 -1.77 -1.12
C ILE A 33 10.32 -3.04 -1.87
N PHE A 34 9.34 -3.88 -2.21
CA PHE A 34 9.56 -5.12 -2.95
C PHE A 34 8.44 -5.36 -3.98
N ALA A 35 8.77 -6.08 -5.05
CA ALA A 35 7.80 -6.52 -6.03
C ALA A 35 7.04 -7.75 -5.50
N VAL A 36 5.73 -7.78 -5.75
CA VAL A 36 4.83 -8.88 -5.45
C VAL A 36 4.22 -9.32 -6.77
N ASP A 37 4.59 -10.52 -7.19
CA ASP A 37 4.00 -11.17 -8.35
C ASP A 37 2.85 -12.07 -7.89
N VAL A 38 1.66 -11.80 -8.40
CA VAL A 38 0.43 -12.50 -8.08
C VAL A 38 0.04 -13.35 -9.27
N LEU A 39 0.23 -14.66 -9.11
CA LEU A 39 -0.16 -15.67 -10.08
C LEU A 39 -1.31 -16.50 -9.51
N LEU A 40 -2.51 -16.39 -10.11
CA LEU A 40 -3.64 -17.28 -9.85
C LEU A 40 -3.98 -18.06 -11.13
N PRO A 41 -3.38 -19.26 -11.31
CA PRO A 41 -3.56 -20.08 -12.50
C PRO A 41 -5.02 -20.45 -12.77
N GLU A 42 -5.81 -20.67 -11.72
CA GLU A 42 -7.21 -21.12 -11.82
C GLU A 42 -8.12 -20.06 -12.45
N TYR A 43 -7.73 -18.78 -12.33
CA TYR A 43 -8.48 -17.63 -12.87
C TYR A 43 -7.80 -16.99 -14.09
N GLY A 44 -6.63 -17.50 -14.51
CA GLY A 44 -5.84 -16.92 -15.60
C GLY A 44 -5.33 -15.51 -15.27
N ILE A 45 -5.16 -15.18 -13.98
CA ILE A 45 -4.75 -13.86 -13.52
C ILE A 45 -3.24 -13.89 -13.24
N ASP A 46 -2.52 -12.98 -13.90
CA ASP A 46 -1.09 -12.74 -13.71
C ASP A 46 -0.87 -11.22 -13.66
N PHE A 47 -0.49 -10.70 -12.50
CA PHE A 47 -0.11 -9.29 -12.34
C PHE A 47 0.94 -9.10 -11.26
N GLY A 48 1.85 -8.15 -11.49
CA GLY A 48 2.84 -7.70 -10.52
C GLY A 48 2.51 -6.31 -9.97
N PHE A 49 2.80 -6.07 -8.70
CA PHE A 49 2.75 -4.73 -8.10
C PHE A 49 3.84 -4.55 -7.05
N TYR A 50 4.09 -3.31 -6.63
CA TYR A 50 5.05 -3.01 -5.56
C TYR A 50 4.35 -2.85 -4.22
N TRP A 51 4.96 -3.40 -3.17
CA TRP A 51 4.43 -3.34 -1.81
C TRP A 51 5.50 -2.92 -0.80
N SER A 52 5.05 -2.32 0.31
CA SER A 52 5.86 -2.02 1.48
C SER A 52 4.97 -2.01 2.72
N TRP A 53 5.36 -2.80 3.72
CA TRP A 53 4.68 -2.81 5.02
C TRP A 53 4.85 -1.50 5.79
N MET A 54 5.99 -0.83 5.63
CA MET A 54 6.24 0.45 6.31
C MET A 54 5.36 1.56 5.73
N LEU A 55 5.24 1.64 4.41
CA LEU A 55 4.34 2.58 3.75
C LEU A 55 2.88 2.28 4.08
N PHE A 56 2.51 1.00 4.20
CA PHE A 56 1.16 0.60 4.61
C PHE A 56 0.81 1.09 6.00
N LEU A 57 1.65 0.82 7.00
CA LEU A 57 1.38 1.27 8.36
C LEU A 57 1.34 2.79 8.47
N ALA A 58 2.26 3.49 7.81
CA ALA A 58 2.29 4.96 7.78
C ALA A 58 1.05 5.54 7.07
N GLY A 59 0.68 5.00 5.90
CA GLY A 59 -0.47 5.43 5.12
C GLY A 59 -1.79 5.14 5.82
N THR A 60 -1.94 3.98 6.45
CA THR A 60 -3.13 3.64 7.24
C THR A 60 -3.24 4.53 8.47
N PHE A 61 -2.15 4.83 9.15
CA PHE A 61 -2.16 5.76 10.28
C PHE A 61 -2.56 7.18 9.85
N LEU A 62 -1.98 7.68 8.75
CA LEU A 62 -2.36 8.97 8.18
C LEU A 62 -3.84 9.03 7.78
N ALA A 63 -4.32 7.99 7.07
CA ALA A 63 -5.71 7.89 6.67
C ALA A 63 -6.65 7.80 7.88
N PHE A 64 -6.24 7.11 8.95
CA PHE A 64 -7.00 7.04 10.18
C PHE A 64 -7.15 8.42 10.82
N VAL A 65 -6.06 9.20 10.90
CA VAL A 65 -6.11 10.59 11.39
C VAL A 65 -7.05 11.43 10.54
N PHE A 66 -7.01 11.34 9.20
CA PHE A 66 -7.95 12.08 8.36
C PHE A 66 -9.41 11.66 8.56
N VAL A 67 -9.68 10.38 8.71
CA VAL A 67 -11.03 9.88 8.98
C VAL A 67 -11.54 10.37 10.34
N LEU A 68 -10.66 10.53 11.34
CA LEU A 68 -11.02 11.16 12.61
C LEU A 68 -11.34 12.65 12.42
N MET A 69 -10.49 13.39 11.71
CA MET A 69 -10.67 14.83 11.49
C MET A 69 -11.91 15.19 10.64
N ILE A 70 -12.33 14.30 9.73
CA ILE A 70 -13.54 14.46 8.91
C ILE A 70 -14.79 13.95 9.63
N GLY A 71 -14.62 13.08 10.64
CA GLY A 71 -15.70 12.44 11.37
C GLY A 71 -16.25 13.24 12.55
N ASP A 72 -15.60 14.35 12.91
CA ASP A 72 -16.04 15.37 13.88
C ASP A 72 -16.74 16.53 13.17
#